data_AF-A0A3B9VAK4-F1
#
_entry.id   AF-A0A3B9VAK4-F1
#
_cell.length_a   1.000
_cell.length_b   1.000
_cell.length_c   1.000
_cell.angle_alpha   90.00
_cell.angle_beta   90.00
_cell.angle_gamma   90.00
#
_symmetry.space_group_name_H-M   'P 1'
#
loop_
_entity.id
_entity.type
_entity.pdbx_description
1 polymer ?
#
loop_
_entity_poly.entity_id
_entity_poly.type
_entity_poly.pdbx_seq_one_letter_code
_entity_poly.pdbx_strand_id
1 'polypeptide(L)'
;MSFNNKNPQCMIIGLDGVSQTLLSHYIEKDYLPNLKQILSKGYNLHQMDASIPDVSSTSWTSFMTGVNPGEHGIFGFMDLRPNSYSMFFPNSKDVQSPAVWDIVGQTTNGRGSTLHERFRDKLKRPLRSIVMNIPQTYPALALNGILTAGFVCPDLKKGTRPDTAYNYLNSIGYLSDVDSSKAVNHRDAFFEEIFLALEKRAQAYEYFFKNEPWDMFLQLVQACSLNHKFMVQSSRLNQHEDKRGIRG
;
A
#
# COMPACT_ATOMS: atom_id res chain seq x y z
N MET A 1 -16.02 21.70 4.48
CA MET A 1 -16.75 20.46 4.17
C MET A 1 -17.47 20.01 5.42
N SER A 2 -18.80 19.90 5.40
CA SER A 2 -19.57 19.39 6.53
C SER A 2 -19.64 17.87 6.42
N PHE A 3 -18.96 17.16 7.32
CA PHE A 3 -19.06 15.70 7.44
C PHE A 3 -20.35 15.34 8.19
N ASN A 4 -21.49 15.55 7.54
CA ASN A 4 -22.78 15.19 8.11
C ASN A 4 -23.18 13.79 7.62
N ASN A 5 -22.41 12.78 7.99
CA ASN A 5 -22.74 11.39 7.67
C ASN A 5 -23.19 10.67 8.96
N LYS A 6 -24.42 10.12 8.93
CA LYS A 6 -25.04 9.41 10.06
C LYS A 6 -24.29 8.12 10.48
N ASN A 7 -23.27 7.72 9.73
CA ASN A 7 -22.40 6.58 10.01
C ASN A 7 -20.93 7.01 10.06
N PRO A 8 -20.14 6.51 11.03
CA PRO A 8 -18.72 6.82 11.11
C PRO A 8 -17.99 6.25 9.89
N GLN A 9 -17.17 7.09 9.25
CA GLN A 9 -16.30 6.75 8.14
C GLN A 9 -14.85 6.63 8.62
N CYS A 10 -14.11 5.65 8.12
CA CYS A 10 -12.71 5.44 8.47
C CYS A 10 -11.80 5.59 7.24
N MET A 11 -10.82 6.49 7.31
CA MET A 11 -9.81 6.65 6.28
C MET A 11 -8.45 6.20 6.82
N ILE A 12 -7.75 5.37 6.05
CA ILE A 12 -6.43 4.85 6.36
C ILE A 12 -5.48 5.26 5.23
N ILE A 13 -4.39 5.92 5.60
CA ILE A 13 -3.35 6.35 4.66
C ILE A 13 -2.08 5.59 5.01
N GLY A 14 -1.68 4.68 4.15
CA GLY A 14 -0.39 4.00 4.20
C GLY A 14 0.69 4.85 3.54
N LEU A 15 1.86 4.93 4.18
CA LEU A 15 3.07 5.51 3.61
C LEU A 15 4.13 4.41 3.53
N ASP A 16 4.44 3.93 2.33
CA ASP A 16 5.38 2.82 2.15
C ASP A 16 6.81 3.28 2.40
N GLY A 17 7.59 2.48 3.15
CA GLY A 17 9.01 2.74 3.42
C GLY A 17 9.29 3.96 4.29
N VAL A 18 8.32 4.45 5.07
CA VAL A 18 8.49 5.59 5.96
C VAL A 18 8.52 5.14 7.42
N SER A 19 9.68 5.26 8.07
CA SER A 19 9.81 4.97 9.51
C SER A 19 9.23 6.09 10.39
N GLN A 20 8.92 5.75 11.63
CA GLN A 20 8.52 6.72 12.67
C GLN A 20 9.58 7.82 12.86
N THR A 21 10.86 7.44 12.84
CA THR A 21 11.99 8.36 12.99
C THR A 21 12.08 9.34 11.81
N LEU A 22 11.84 8.87 10.59
CA LEU A 22 11.82 9.71 9.40
C LEU A 22 10.65 10.70 9.42
N LEU A 23 9.46 10.25 9.83
CA LEU A 23 8.31 11.16 10.02
C LEU A 23 8.61 12.24 11.05
N SER A 24 9.18 11.86 12.20
CA SER A 24 9.53 12.82 13.26
C SER A 24 10.50 13.88 12.74
N HIS A 25 11.54 13.46 12.00
CA HIS A 25 12.49 14.37 11.38
C HIS A 25 11.81 15.34 10.40
N TYR A 26 10.90 14.87 9.54
CA TYR A 26 10.19 15.73 8.60
C TYR A 26 9.19 16.69 9.27
N ILE A 27 8.59 16.29 10.39
CA ILE A 27 7.73 17.17 11.20
C ILE A 27 8.57 18.28 11.85
N GLU A 28 9.74 17.96 12.41
CA GLU A 28 10.67 18.93 12.99
C GLU A 28 11.16 19.95 11.97
N LYS A 29 11.40 19.51 10.72
CA LYS A 29 11.78 20.37 9.59
C LYS A 29 10.63 21.13 8.95
N ASP A 30 9.41 20.99 9.47
CA ASP A 30 8.19 21.65 8.97
C ASP A 30 7.80 21.27 7.53
N TYR A 31 8.28 20.12 7.02
CA TYR A 31 7.92 19.61 5.69
C TYR A 31 6.53 18.97 5.65
N LEU A 32 5.96 18.62 6.81
CA LEU A 32 4.64 18.00 6.94
C LEU A 32 3.69 18.85 7.81
N PRO A 33 3.36 20.09 7.39
CA PRO A 33 2.61 21.04 8.23
C PRO A 33 1.21 20.52 8.60
N ASN A 34 0.54 19.81 7.68
CA ASN A 34 -0.77 19.21 7.94
C ASN A 34 -0.70 18.10 9.00
N LEU A 35 0.34 17.26 8.96
CA LEU A 35 0.52 16.20 9.96
C LEU A 35 0.88 16.81 11.33
N LYS A 36 1.74 17.83 11.35
CA LYS A 36 2.08 18.59 12.56
C LYS A 36 0.83 19.20 13.22
N GLN A 37 -0.07 19.77 12.42
CA GLN A 37 -1.35 20.30 12.88
C GLN A 37 -2.30 19.21 13.42
N ILE A 38 -2.26 18.00 12.87
CA ILE A 38 -3.02 16.87 13.42
C ILE A 38 -2.46 16.49 14.79
N LEU A 39 -1.15 16.28 14.90
CA LEU A 39 -0.50 15.88 16.16
C LEU A 39 -0.70 16.93 17.27
N SER A 40 -0.71 18.22 16.94
CA SER A 40 -0.95 19.29 17.92
C SER A 40 -2.35 19.26 18.55
N LYS A 41 -3.29 18.46 18.03
CA LYS A 41 -4.63 18.25 18.62
C LYS A 41 -4.66 17.17 19.70
N GLY A 42 -3.49 16.65 20.12
CA GLY A 42 -3.37 15.63 21.16
C GLY A 42 -3.26 14.20 20.63
N TYR A 43 -3.01 14.02 19.34
CA TYR A 43 -2.72 12.70 18.75
C TYR A 43 -1.22 12.40 18.86
N ASN A 44 -0.88 11.13 19.11
CA ASN A 44 0.49 10.69 19.29
C ASN A 44 0.95 9.84 18.10
N LEU A 45 2.24 9.98 17.77
CA LEU A 45 2.91 9.11 16.82
C LEU A 45 3.54 7.94 17.58
N HIS A 46 3.14 6.72 17.25
CA HIS A 46 3.63 5.50 17.88
C HIS A 46 4.56 4.72 16.95
N GLN A 47 5.66 4.22 17.50
CA GLN A 47 6.49 3.24 16.80
C GLN A 47 5.81 1.87 16.83
N MET A 48 5.83 1.18 15.71
CA MET A 48 5.32 -0.18 15.55
C MET A 48 6.39 -1.06 14.92
N ASP A 49 6.42 -2.32 15.33
CA ASP A 49 7.29 -3.32 14.72
C ASP A 49 6.69 -3.83 13.41
N ALA A 50 7.54 -4.08 12.43
CA ALA A 50 7.15 -4.72 11.18
C ALA A 50 6.89 -6.22 11.38
N SER A 51 6.28 -6.86 10.39
CA SER A 51 6.20 -8.32 10.32
C SER A 51 7.58 -8.96 10.29
N ILE A 52 7.67 -10.24 10.65
CA ILE A 52 8.85 -11.07 10.39
C ILE A 52 8.43 -12.17 9.41
N PRO A 53 8.97 -12.22 8.18
CA PRO A 53 9.99 -11.31 7.60
C PRO A 53 9.52 -9.88 7.35
N ASP A 54 10.46 -8.92 7.37
CA ASP A 54 10.25 -7.47 7.20
C ASP A 54 10.23 -7.03 5.72
N VAL A 55 9.57 -7.85 4.89
CA VAL A 55 9.43 -7.61 3.45
C VAL A 55 8.05 -7.05 3.16
N SER A 56 7.94 -6.08 2.24
CA SER A 56 6.68 -5.38 1.94
C SER A 56 5.50 -6.31 1.65
N SER A 57 5.68 -7.39 0.87
CA SER A 57 4.61 -8.37 0.61
C SER A 57 4.05 -8.97 1.89
N THR A 58 4.93 -9.33 2.83
CA THR A 58 4.60 -9.90 4.13
C THR A 58 3.96 -8.84 5.01
N SER A 59 4.58 -7.67 5.16
CA SER A 59 4.10 -6.61 6.06
C SER A 59 2.74 -6.07 5.64
N TRP A 60 2.51 -5.84 4.35
CA TRP A 60 1.20 -5.40 3.86
C TRP A 60 0.14 -6.50 3.98
N THR A 61 0.52 -7.78 3.84
CA THR A 61 -0.40 -8.89 4.08
C THR A 61 -0.76 -9.01 5.56
N SER A 62 0.20 -8.91 6.47
CA SER A 62 -0.05 -8.89 7.92
C SER A 62 -0.92 -7.70 8.31
N PHE A 63 -0.66 -6.51 7.74
CA PHE A 63 -1.50 -5.33 7.96
C PHE A 63 -2.94 -5.56 7.49
N MET A 64 -3.14 -6.02 6.25
CA MET A 64 -4.49 -6.13 5.70
C MET A 64 -5.28 -7.27 6.30
N THR A 65 -4.65 -8.37 6.71
CA THR A 65 -5.33 -9.52 7.34
C THR A 65 -5.42 -9.42 8.85
N GLY A 66 -4.58 -8.58 9.46
CA GLY A 66 -4.43 -8.40 10.91
C GLY A 66 -3.98 -9.65 11.67
N VAL A 67 -3.37 -10.60 10.97
CA VAL A 67 -2.77 -11.82 11.53
C VAL A 67 -1.31 -11.95 11.09
N ASN A 68 -0.57 -12.87 11.69
CA ASN A 68 0.85 -13.06 11.39
C ASN A 68 1.08 -13.96 10.14
N PRO A 69 2.31 -14.01 9.60
CA PRO A 69 2.62 -14.81 8.41
C PRO A 69 2.31 -16.30 8.49
N GLY A 70 2.33 -16.89 9.69
CA GLY A 70 1.95 -18.28 9.90
C GLY A 70 0.48 -18.56 9.64
N GLU A 71 -0.39 -17.54 9.70
CA GLU A 71 -1.82 -17.69 9.46
C GLU A 71 -2.23 -17.22 8.06
N HIS A 72 -1.67 -16.12 7.55
CA HIS A 72 -1.99 -15.64 6.20
C HIS A 72 -1.17 -16.30 5.08
N GLY A 73 -0.07 -16.98 5.41
CA GLY A 73 0.69 -17.84 4.49
C GLY A 73 1.60 -17.13 3.49
N ILE A 74 1.92 -15.83 3.70
CA ILE A 74 2.79 -15.06 2.81
C ILE A 74 4.08 -14.72 3.55
N PHE A 75 5.22 -15.17 3.04
CA PHE A 75 6.53 -14.96 3.66
C PHE A 75 7.46 -14.04 2.85
N GLY A 76 7.12 -13.74 1.58
CA GLY A 76 7.92 -12.89 0.70
C GLY A 76 7.30 -12.78 -0.70
N PHE A 77 8.04 -12.16 -1.63
CA PHE A 77 7.64 -12.05 -3.04
C PHE A 77 7.88 -13.35 -3.83
N MET A 78 8.73 -14.23 -3.32
CA MET A 78 8.97 -15.55 -3.88
C MET A 78 8.82 -16.58 -2.78
N ASP A 79 8.26 -17.73 -3.14
CA ASP A 79 8.12 -18.88 -2.25
C ASP A 79 8.40 -20.18 -3.00
N LEU A 80 8.65 -21.27 -2.27
CA LEU A 80 8.88 -22.59 -2.82
C LEU A 80 7.57 -23.35 -3.01
N ARG A 81 7.40 -23.97 -4.18
CA ARG A 81 6.27 -24.88 -4.37
C ARG A 81 6.41 -26.08 -3.44
N PRO A 82 5.35 -26.51 -2.75
CA PRO A 82 5.38 -27.72 -1.92
C PRO A 82 5.89 -28.92 -2.72
N ASN A 83 6.75 -29.73 -2.10
CA ASN A 83 7.36 -30.93 -2.69
C ASN A 83 8.19 -30.66 -3.97
N SER A 84 8.74 -29.45 -4.10
CA SER A 84 9.52 -29.03 -5.26
C SER A 84 10.61 -28.02 -4.85
N TYR A 85 11.65 -27.89 -5.68
CA TYR A 85 12.65 -26.82 -5.59
C TYR A 85 12.33 -25.64 -6.51
N SER A 86 11.17 -25.66 -7.18
CA SER A 86 10.73 -24.57 -8.04
C SER A 86 10.16 -23.42 -7.22
N MET A 87 10.61 -22.20 -7.50
CA MET A 87 10.02 -21.00 -6.94
C MET A 87 8.75 -20.57 -7.69
N PHE A 88 7.85 -19.88 -7.01
CA PHE A 88 6.73 -19.16 -7.61
C PHE A 88 6.55 -17.79 -6.95
N PHE A 89 5.78 -16.91 -7.59
CA PHE A 89 5.38 -15.62 -7.04
C PHE A 89 4.02 -15.77 -6.33
N PRO A 90 3.96 -15.69 -5.00
CA PRO A 90 2.69 -15.66 -4.29
C PRO A 90 1.88 -14.46 -4.77
N ASN A 91 0.59 -14.66 -4.98
CA ASN A 91 -0.35 -13.63 -5.40
C ASN A 91 -1.53 -13.58 -4.41
N SER A 92 -2.54 -12.76 -4.70
CA SER A 92 -3.70 -12.57 -3.81
C SER A 92 -4.46 -13.86 -3.50
N LYS A 93 -4.40 -14.87 -4.39
CA LYS A 93 -5.05 -16.17 -4.20
C LYS A 93 -4.31 -17.08 -3.22
N ASP A 94 -3.03 -16.81 -2.97
CA ASP A 94 -2.21 -17.56 -2.01
C ASP A 94 -2.39 -17.02 -0.58
N VAL A 95 -3.07 -15.87 -0.41
CA VAL A 95 -3.39 -15.30 0.91
C VAL A 95 -4.53 -16.10 1.56
N GLN A 96 -4.18 -16.81 2.63
CA GLN A 96 -5.08 -17.78 3.27
C GLN A 96 -6.13 -17.12 4.19
N SER A 97 -5.82 -15.95 4.74
CA SER A 97 -6.71 -15.20 5.63
C SER A 97 -7.50 -14.12 4.88
N PRO A 98 -8.76 -13.82 5.29
CA PRO A 98 -9.50 -12.69 4.73
C PRO A 98 -8.85 -11.37 5.13
N ALA A 99 -8.85 -10.40 4.22
CA ALA A 99 -8.43 -9.05 4.53
C ALA A 99 -9.51 -8.29 5.32
N VAL A 100 -9.15 -7.17 5.94
CA VAL A 100 -10.06 -6.36 6.74
C VAL A 100 -11.27 -5.88 5.94
N TRP A 101 -11.09 -5.54 4.66
CA TRP A 101 -12.19 -5.19 3.75
C TRP A 101 -13.10 -6.39 3.42
N ASP A 102 -12.57 -7.60 3.41
CA ASP A 102 -13.38 -8.81 3.23
C ASP A 102 -14.22 -9.08 4.47
N ILE A 103 -13.64 -8.88 5.66
CA ILE A 103 -14.32 -9.04 6.95
C ILE A 103 -15.44 -7.99 7.09
N VAL A 104 -15.12 -6.71 6.90
CA VAL A 104 -16.12 -5.64 7.04
C VAL A 104 -17.15 -5.65 5.91
N GLY A 105 -16.76 -6.09 4.72
CA GLY A 105 -17.65 -6.25 3.58
C GLY A 105 -18.50 -7.53 3.61
N GLN A 106 -18.26 -8.45 4.55
CA GLN A 106 -18.86 -9.79 4.58
C GLN A 106 -18.63 -10.59 3.27
N THR A 107 -17.45 -10.41 2.65
CA THR A 107 -17.04 -11.04 1.37
C THR A 107 -15.84 -11.98 1.54
N THR A 108 -15.74 -12.68 2.68
CA THR A 108 -14.59 -13.54 2.98
C THR A 108 -14.46 -14.75 2.06
N ASN A 109 -15.53 -15.12 1.33
CA ASN A 109 -15.59 -16.25 0.41
C ASN A 109 -15.18 -17.58 1.08
N GLY A 110 -15.62 -17.79 2.31
CA GLY A 110 -15.33 -18.99 3.09
C GLY A 110 -13.97 -18.99 3.80
N ARG A 111 -13.12 -17.98 3.58
CA ARG A 111 -11.86 -17.83 4.33
C ARG A 111 -12.14 -17.40 5.77
N GLY A 112 -11.43 -18.02 6.71
CA GLY A 112 -11.47 -17.70 8.13
C GLY A 112 -10.11 -17.22 8.63
N SER A 113 -10.12 -16.54 9.77
CA SER A 113 -8.93 -16.20 10.55
C SER A 113 -9.33 -15.90 11.99
N THR A 114 -8.37 -15.92 12.90
CA THR A 114 -8.51 -15.53 14.31
C THR A 114 -9.12 -14.13 14.44
N LEU A 115 -8.71 -13.19 13.57
CA LEU A 115 -9.29 -11.85 13.52
C LEU A 115 -10.74 -11.88 13.00
N HIS A 116 -11.00 -12.60 11.90
CA HIS A 116 -12.33 -12.70 11.32
C HIS A 116 -13.34 -13.25 12.33
N GLU A 117 -13.00 -14.33 13.03
CA GLU A 117 -13.85 -14.93 14.06
C GLU A 117 -14.18 -13.96 15.20
N ARG A 118 -13.22 -13.10 15.59
CA ARG A 118 -13.39 -12.13 16.66
C ARG A 118 -14.34 -10.98 16.31
N PHE A 119 -14.49 -10.64 15.03
CA PHE A 119 -15.18 -9.42 14.59
C PHE A 119 -16.39 -9.65 13.68
N ARG A 120 -16.55 -10.83 13.06
CA ARG A 120 -17.64 -11.10 12.09
C ARG A 120 -19.04 -10.81 12.65
N ASP A 121 -19.28 -11.12 13.92
CA ASP A 121 -20.60 -11.01 14.56
C ASP A 121 -20.86 -9.60 15.15
N LYS A 122 -19.86 -8.71 15.11
CA LYS A 122 -19.97 -7.33 15.63
C LYS A 122 -20.50 -6.35 14.59
N LEU A 123 -20.55 -6.74 13.32
CA LEU A 123 -20.95 -5.89 12.22
C LEU A 123 -22.45 -6.01 11.97
N LYS A 124 -23.18 -4.91 12.14
CA LYS A 124 -24.64 -4.85 11.92
C LYS A 124 -25.03 -4.89 10.44
N ARG A 125 -24.13 -4.50 9.55
CA ARG A 125 -24.30 -4.49 8.09
C ARG A 125 -22.94 -4.62 7.41
N PRO A 126 -22.90 -5.10 6.14
CA PRO A 126 -21.74 -4.96 5.29
C PRO A 126 -21.32 -3.49 5.14
N LEU A 127 -20.02 -3.25 5.23
CA LEU A 127 -19.39 -1.95 5.00
C LEU A 127 -18.78 -1.91 3.60
N ARG A 128 -18.95 -0.78 2.90
CA ARG A 128 -18.36 -0.57 1.58
C ARG A 128 -16.94 -0.03 1.72
N SER A 129 -16.00 -0.67 1.03
CA SER A 129 -14.57 -0.34 1.11
C SER A 129 -14.03 0.16 -0.23
N ILE A 130 -13.20 1.20 -0.20
CA ILE A 130 -12.38 1.62 -1.34
C ILE A 130 -10.93 1.38 -0.94
N VAL A 131 -10.26 0.45 -1.62
CA VAL A 131 -8.91 -0.01 -1.30
C VAL A 131 -8.03 0.23 -2.51
N MET A 132 -7.01 1.06 -2.36
CA MET A 132 -6.20 1.52 -3.47
C MET A 132 -4.71 1.34 -3.26
N ASN A 133 -4.05 0.87 -4.33
CA ASN A 133 -2.61 0.70 -4.44
C ASN A 133 -1.98 -0.22 -3.36
N ILE A 134 -2.70 -1.25 -2.89
CA ILE A 134 -2.18 -2.16 -1.84
C ILE A 134 -1.37 -3.32 -2.46
N PRO A 135 -0.13 -3.60 -2.01
CA PRO A 135 0.67 -4.71 -2.52
C PRO A 135 0.05 -6.06 -2.13
N GLN A 136 0.46 -7.12 -2.81
CA GLN A 136 -0.05 -8.49 -2.56
C GLN A 136 -1.57 -8.66 -2.80
N THR A 137 -2.22 -7.73 -3.51
CA THR A 137 -3.63 -7.85 -3.88
C THR A 137 -3.86 -8.06 -5.39
N TYR A 138 -2.81 -8.39 -6.15
CA TYR A 138 -2.94 -8.81 -7.56
C TYR A 138 -3.10 -10.34 -7.65
N PRO A 139 -4.01 -10.87 -8.50
CA PRO A 139 -5.08 -10.15 -9.19
C PRO A 139 -6.12 -9.63 -8.18
N ALA A 140 -6.83 -8.55 -8.53
CA ALA A 140 -7.85 -7.98 -7.66
C ALA A 140 -9.02 -8.94 -7.50
N LEU A 141 -9.27 -9.35 -6.25
CA LEU A 141 -10.46 -10.10 -5.87
C LEU A 141 -11.66 -9.15 -5.71
N ALA A 142 -12.86 -9.66 -5.94
CA ALA A 142 -14.07 -8.87 -5.72
C ALA A 142 -14.28 -8.61 -4.22
N LEU A 143 -14.60 -7.37 -3.87
CA LEU A 143 -15.00 -6.95 -2.52
C LEU A 143 -16.26 -6.06 -2.62
N ASN A 144 -16.91 -5.78 -1.49
CA ASN A 144 -17.99 -4.80 -1.43
C ASN A 144 -17.45 -3.37 -1.61
N GLY A 145 -17.30 -2.91 -2.85
CA GLY A 145 -16.69 -1.62 -3.21
C GLY A 145 -15.60 -1.74 -4.28
N ILE A 146 -14.49 -1.01 -4.12
CA ILE A 146 -13.42 -0.87 -5.13
C ILE A 146 -12.11 -1.43 -4.59
N LEU A 147 -11.41 -2.22 -5.39
CA LEU A 147 -10.05 -2.69 -5.14
C LEU A 147 -9.16 -2.39 -6.35
N THR A 148 -8.04 -1.71 -6.10
CA THR A 148 -6.95 -1.57 -7.09
C THR A 148 -5.66 -2.09 -6.46
N ALA A 149 -5.02 -3.04 -7.13
CA ALA A 149 -3.76 -3.62 -6.70
C ALA A 149 -2.60 -2.61 -6.82
N GLY A 150 -1.73 -2.66 -5.81
CA GLY A 150 -0.45 -1.96 -5.78
C GLY A 150 0.66 -2.76 -6.45
N PHE A 151 1.90 -2.37 -6.17
CA PHE A 151 3.07 -2.90 -6.86
C PHE A 151 3.21 -4.42 -6.81
N VAL A 152 3.84 -4.93 -7.87
CA VAL A 152 3.65 -6.25 -8.49
C VAL A 152 2.25 -6.42 -9.13
N CYS A 153 1.84 -5.41 -9.90
CA CYS A 153 0.62 -5.42 -10.71
C CYS A 153 0.97 -5.31 -12.22
N PRO A 154 1.16 -6.43 -12.93
CA PRO A 154 1.54 -6.41 -14.35
C PRO A 154 0.40 -6.04 -15.30
N ASP A 155 -0.85 -6.11 -14.86
CA ASP A 155 -2.04 -5.87 -15.69
C ASP A 155 -3.08 -5.11 -14.86
N LEU A 156 -3.25 -3.82 -15.13
CA LEU A 156 -4.19 -2.95 -14.42
C LEU A 156 -5.64 -3.46 -14.49
N LYS A 157 -6.03 -4.11 -15.60
CA LYS A 157 -7.38 -4.66 -15.79
C LYS A 157 -7.64 -5.83 -14.85
N LYS A 158 -6.65 -6.72 -14.68
CA LYS A 158 -6.71 -7.80 -13.69
C LYS A 158 -6.48 -7.32 -12.28
N GLY A 159 -5.75 -6.20 -12.13
CA GLY A 159 -5.45 -5.55 -10.87
C GLY A 159 -6.55 -4.63 -10.35
N THR A 160 -7.67 -4.47 -11.05
CA THR A 160 -8.73 -3.54 -10.62
C THR A 160 -10.11 -4.18 -10.67
N ARG A 161 -10.90 -3.97 -9.62
CA ARG A 161 -12.32 -4.32 -9.55
C ARG A 161 -13.11 -3.19 -8.88
N PRO A 162 -14.37 -2.92 -9.30
CA PRO A 162 -15.05 -3.45 -10.48
C PRO A 162 -14.51 -2.83 -11.78
N ASP A 163 -14.99 -3.32 -12.93
CA ASP A 163 -14.56 -2.88 -14.26
C ASP A 163 -14.84 -1.37 -14.50
N THR A 164 -15.83 -0.79 -13.83
CA THR A 164 -16.09 0.66 -13.88
C THR A 164 -14.94 1.48 -13.27
N ALA A 165 -14.33 0.99 -12.18
CA ALA A 165 -13.15 1.62 -11.60
C ALA A 165 -11.95 1.50 -12.56
N TYR A 166 -11.77 0.34 -13.20
CA TYR A 166 -10.74 0.15 -14.22
C TYR A 166 -10.89 1.15 -15.38
N ASN A 167 -12.10 1.31 -15.90
CA ASN A 167 -12.35 2.21 -17.04
C ASN A 167 -11.95 3.65 -16.72
N TYR A 168 -12.24 4.13 -15.50
CA TYR A 168 -11.80 5.45 -15.06
C TYR A 168 -10.28 5.53 -14.87
N LEU A 169 -9.67 4.56 -14.18
CA LEU A 169 -8.21 4.55 -13.98
C LEU A 169 -7.45 4.52 -15.30
N ASN A 170 -7.95 3.73 -16.27
CA ASN A 170 -7.37 3.66 -17.60
C ASN A 170 -7.54 4.98 -18.36
N SER A 171 -8.67 5.69 -18.22
CA SER A 171 -8.90 6.95 -18.92
C SER A 171 -8.00 8.10 -18.43
N ILE A 172 -7.56 8.07 -17.17
CA ILE A 172 -6.65 9.07 -16.62
C ILE A 172 -5.16 8.69 -16.76
N GLY A 173 -4.86 7.50 -17.26
CA GLY A 173 -3.50 6.97 -17.39
C GLY A 173 -2.88 6.57 -16.04
N TYR A 174 -3.67 5.95 -15.16
CA TYR A 174 -3.19 5.50 -13.84
C TYR A 174 -2.08 4.45 -13.94
N LEU A 175 -1.04 4.62 -13.10
CA LEU A 175 0.10 3.71 -13.02
C LEU A 175 0.08 2.95 -11.68
N SER A 176 -0.22 1.64 -11.73
CA SER A 176 -0.17 0.75 -10.56
C SER A 176 1.23 0.47 -10.06
N ASP A 177 2.22 0.46 -10.95
CA ASP A 177 3.62 0.23 -10.61
C ASP A 177 4.52 1.08 -11.50
N VAL A 178 5.70 1.43 -11.00
CA VAL A 178 6.72 2.17 -11.75
C VAL A 178 7.87 1.23 -12.04
N ASP A 179 8.37 1.24 -13.27
CA ASP A 179 9.48 0.38 -13.67
C ASP A 179 10.79 0.82 -13.00
N SER A 180 11.10 0.18 -11.87
CA SER A 180 12.33 0.42 -11.12
C SER A 180 13.62 0.09 -11.87
N SER A 181 13.57 -0.66 -12.98
CA SER A 181 14.76 -0.98 -13.78
C SER A 181 15.32 0.23 -14.52
N LYS A 182 14.47 1.21 -14.86
CA LYS A 182 14.86 2.46 -15.55
C LYS A 182 15.76 3.36 -14.71
N ALA A 183 15.75 3.21 -13.40
CA ALA A 183 16.43 4.10 -12.49
C ALA A 183 17.97 4.00 -12.53
N VAL A 184 18.51 2.92 -13.09
CA VAL A 184 19.96 2.71 -13.25
C VAL A 184 20.51 3.50 -14.44
N ASN A 185 19.74 3.60 -15.54
CA ASN A 185 20.23 4.12 -16.83
C ASN A 185 19.60 5.46 -17.24
N HIS A 186 18.40 5.80 -16.75
CA HIS A 186 17.63 6.98 -17.17
C HIS A 186 16.99 7.67 -15.97
N ARG A 187 17.83 8.30 -15.14
CA ARG A 187 17.42 8.83 -13.83
C ARG A 187 16.34 9.93 -13.93
N ASP A 188 16.47 10.86 -14.87
CA ASP A 188 15.50 11.96 -15.02
C ASP A 188 14.14 11.43 -15.50
N ALA A 189 14.14 10.57 -16.52
CA ALA A 189 12.92 9.91 -17.01
C ALA A 189 12.25 9.05 -15.91
N PHE A 190 13.03 8.44 -15.03
CA PHE A 190 12.50 7.70 -13.88
C PHE A 190 11.82 8.61 -12.86
N PHE A 191 12.39 9.80 -12.57
CA PHE A 191 11.74 10.77 -11.69
C PHE A 191 10.45 11.32 -12.31
N GLU A 192 10.46 11.65 -13.61
CA GLU A 192 9.25 12.07 -14.33
C GLU A 192 8.14 11.02 -14.21
N GLU A 193 8.48 9.73 -14.36
CA GLU A 193 7.53 8.63 -14.21
C GLU A 193 7.01 8.48 -12.77
N ILE A 194 7.85 8.67 -11.75
CA ILE A 194 7.43 8.69 -10.34
C ILE A 194 6.45 9.84 -10.08
N PHE A 195 6.77 11.06 -10.55
CA PHE A 195 5.92 12.23 -10.32
C PHE A 195 4.59 12.09 -11.06
N LEU A 196 4.61 11.60 -12.30
CA LEU A 196 3.42 11.27 -13.05
C LEU A 196 2.58 10.21 -12.33
N ALA A 197 3.20 9.13 -11.85
CA ALA A 197 2.49 8.09 -11.09
C ALA A 197 1.86 8.67 -9.81
N LEU A 198 2.58 9.53 -9.08
CA LEU A 198 2.07 10.19 -7.88
C LEU A 198 0.87 11.09 -8.20
N GLU A 199 0.96 11.89 -9.26
CA GLU A 199 -0.11 12.78 -9.73
C GLU A 199 -1.36 11.97 -10.11
N LYS A 200 -1.21 10.94 -10.95
CA LYS A 200 -2.34 10.10 -11.38
C LYS A 200 -2.97 9.31 -10.23
N ARG A 201 -2.16 8.87 -9.27
CA ARG A 201 -2.66 8.22 -8.04
C ARG A 201 -3.44 9.20 -7.16
N ALA A 202 -2.93 10.42 -6.97
CA ALA A 202 -3.63 11.46 -6.23
C ALA A 202 -4.96 11.85 -6.91
N GLN A 203 -4.96 12.01 -8.23
CA GLN A 203 -6.17 12.25 -9.02
C GLN A 203 -7.20 11.12 -8.84
N ALA A 204 -6.74 9.85 -8.82
CA ALA A 204 -7.61 8.72 -8.59
C ALA A 204 -8.19 8.69 -7.17
N TYR A 205 -7.36 8.94 -6.15
CA TYR A 205 -7.79 9.00 -4.75
C TYR A 205 -8.85 10.08 -4.55
N GLU A 206 -8.62 11.29 -5.07
CA GLU A 206 -9.60 12.37 -4.97
C GLU A 206 -10.91 12.06 -5.67
N TYR A 207 -10.84 11.45 -6.86
CA TYR A 207 -12.04 11.10 -7.62
C TYR A 207 -12.89 10.10 -6.86
N PHE A 208 -12.33 8.97 -6.42
CA PHE A 208 -13.11 7.97 -5.71
C PHE A 208 -13.52 8.44 -4.31
N PHE A 209 -12.70 9.26 -3.64
CA PHE A 209 -13.08 9.84 -2.34
C PHE A 209 -14.32 10.72 -2.44
N LYS A 210 -14.45 11.52 -3.53
CA LYS A 210 -15.54 12.48 -3.74
C LYS A 210 -16.78 11.86 -4.41
N ASN A 211 -16.59 10.91 -5.32
CA ASN A 211 -17.65 10.43 -6.22
C ASN A 211 -18.20 9.05 -5.87
N GLU A 212 -17.60 8.32 -4.93
CA GLU A 212 -18.05 6.99 -4.53
C GLU A 212 -18.46 6.95 -3.06
N PRO A 213 -19.54 6.23 -2.68
CA PRO A 213 -19.92 6.10 -1.28
C PRO A 213 -19.00 5.11 -0.55
N TRP A 214 -18.43 5.44 0.60
CA TRP A 214 -17.54 4.50 1.31
C TRP A 214 -17.71 4.60 2.82
N ASP A 215 -17.54 3.47 3.50
CA ASP A 215 -17.44 3.36 4.95
C ASP A 215 -15.96 3.26 5.38
N MET A 216 -15.14 2.55 4.60
CA MET A 216 -13.69 2.46 4.76
C MET A 216 -12.97 2.89 3.49
N PHE A 217 -11.99 3.79 3.61
CA PHE A 217 -11.12 4.22 2.51
C PHE A 217 -9.66 3.95 2.88
N LEU A 218 -9.00 3.07 2.14
CA LEU A 218 -7.60 2.70 2.36
C LEU A 218 -6.80 3.03 1.11
N GLN A 219 -5.77 3.86 1.26
CA GLN A 219 -4.85 4.21 0.17
C GLN A 219 -3.40 4.03 0.60
N LEU A 220 -2.53 3.61 -0.33
CA LEU A 220 -1.09 3.54 -0.10
C LEU A 220 -0.32 4.50 -1.00
N VAL A 221 0.46 5.38 -0.39
CA VAL A 221 1.43 6.24 -1.05
C VAL A 221 2.79 5.54 -1.10
N GLN A 222 3.19 5.09 -2.29
CA GLN A 222 4.45 4.35 -2.52
C GLN A 222 5.67 5.24 -2.81
N ALA A 223 5.47 6.51 -3.21
CA ALA A 223 6.57 7.38 -3.66
C ALA A 223 7.72 7.56 -2.64
N CYS A 224 7.44 7.34 -1.34
CA CYS A 224 8.42 7.46 -0.27
C CYS A 224 9.45 6.32 -0.24
N SER A 225 9.04 5.07 -0.54
CA SER A 225 9.96 3.92 -0.51
C SER A 225 10.97 3.94 -1.67
N LEU A 226 10.55 4.44 -2.83
CA LEU A 226 11.43 4.67 -3.97
C LEU A 226 12.42 5.81 -3.67
N ASN A 227 11.93 6.98 -3.23
CA ASN A 227 12.81 8.11 -2.90
C ASN A 227 13.83 7.77 -1.79
N HIS A 228 13.44 7.03 -0.74
CA HIS A 228 14.38 6.65 0.32
C HIS A 228 15.45 5.66 -0.15
N LYS A 229 15.08 4.64 -0.95
CA LYS A 229 16.07 3.73 -1.56
C LYS A 229 17.05 4.49 -2.44
N PHE A 230 16.57 5.44 -3.24
CA PHE A 230 17.42 6.28 -4.09
C PHE A 230 18.31 7.24 -3.31
N MET A 231 17.79 7.94 -2.30
CA MET A 231 18.56 8.89 -1.48
C MET A 231 19.66 8.19 -0.64
N VAL A 232 19.39 6.96 -0.16
CA VAL A 232 20.40 6.13 0.50
C VAL A 232 21.45 5.61 -0.49
N GLN A 233 21.05 5.28 -1.73
CA GLN A 233 21.97 4.82 -2.76
C GLN A 233 22.86 5.97 -3.29
N SER A 234 22.32 7.18 -3.45
CA SER A 234 23.09 8.37 -3.84
C SER A 234 24.04 8.84 -2.74
N SER A 235 23.66 8.74 -1.47
CA SER A 235 24.56 9.08 -0.35
C SER A 235 25.72 8.08 -0.22
N ARG A 236 25.50 6.80 -0.53
CA ARG A 236 26.58 5.79 -0.60
C ARG A 236 27.51 6.01 -1.80
N LEU A 237 26.99 6.42 -2.96
CA LEU A 237 27.81 6.74 -4.13
C LEU A 237 28.68 7.99 -3.90
N ASN A 238 28.14 9.04 -3.28
CA ASN A 238 28.91 10.24 -2.95
C ASN A 238 30.02 9.97 -1.93
N GLN A 239 29.83 9.03 -0.99
CA GLN A 239 30.91 8.61 -0.06
C GLN A 239 32.05 7.83 -0.74
N HIS A 240 31.82 7.24 -1.92
CA HIS A 240 32.84 6.53 -2.70
C HIS A 240 33.59 7.42 -3.70
N GLU A 241 33.04 8.57 -4.08
CA GLU A 241 33.76 9.58 -4.85
C GLU A 241 34.69 10.42 -3.97
N ASP A 242 34.27 10.74 -2.75
CA ASP A 242 35.06 11.54 -1.79
C ASP A 242 36.35 10.82 -1.31
N LYS A 243 36.40 9.48 -1.43
CA LYS A 243 37.59 8.68 -1.08
C LYS A 243 38.59 8.49 -2.21
N ARG A 244 38.30 8.96 -3.44
CA ARG A 244 39.22 8.88 -4.59
C ARG A 244 40.01 10.16 -4.87
N GLY A 245 39.80 11.21 -4.08
CA GLY A 245 40.50 12.51 -4.20
C GLY A 245 41.78 12.68 -3.35
N ILE A 246 42.20 11.67 -2.58
CA ILE A 246 43.38 11.78 -1.70
C ILE A 246 44.36 10.65 -1.95
N ARG A 247 45.03 10.67 -3.11
CA ARG A 247 46.37 10.08 -3.34
C ARG A 247 47.03 10.82 -4.52
N GLY A 248 47.55 12.01 -4.22
CA GLY A 248 48.65 12.64 -4.95
C GLY A 248 49.92 12.51 -4.12
#